data_AF-T1HGI6-F1
#
_entry.id   AF-T1HGI6-F1
#
_cell.length_a   1.000
_cell.length_b   1.000
_cell.length_c   1.000
_cell.angle_alpha   90.00
_cell.angle_beta   90.00
_cell.angle_gamma   90.00
#
_symmetry.space_group_name_H-M   'P 1'
#
loop_
_entity.id
_entity.type
_entity.pdbx_description
1 polymer ?
#
loop_
_entity_poly.entity_id
_entity_poly.type
_entity_poly.pdbx_seq_one_letter_code
_entity_poly.pdbx_strand_id
1 'polypeptide(L)'
;MGDKKVDGAGSGGLRVAVHESGGGQDLVLKNENEKLKGEIQSLKSHFDQNIQYLRFNNGVRLLNVPESAGNNCLQIFKKICQVIDFPYRENMIDHCYRVKAKHSDFYTVIVKFVTNLDKVEFIKLKKLKHLQLTSEIFSLTGEKKPIYISELLSPYYAQLFKEVKQIQAKHRFKYVWFRNCRIFIRVTDGALIESISSFEDLQLFLEKVGDKTPQLTYSGDDIDDAGTDTSGTSKKISKKRKVKSLKKNLQQGSLERFLSQSDN
;
A
#
# COMPACT_ATOMS: atom_id res chain seq x y z
N MET A 1 -24.21 14.15 94.98
CA MET A 1 -23.82 15.41 94.32
C MET A 1 -22.35 15.66 94.61
N GLY A 2 -21.52 15.69 93.57
CA GLY A 2 -20.08 15.93 93.70
C GLY A 2 -19.34 15.37 92.51
N ASP A 3 -19.32 16.14 91.42
CA ASP A 3 -18.58 15.90 90.19
C ASP A 3 -17.10 15.59 90.44
N LYS A 4 -16.57 14.59 89.72
CA LYS A 4 -15.16 14.50 89.33
C LYS A 4 -14.96 13.55 88.14
N LYS A 5 -14.74 14.19 86.98
CA LYS A 5 -13.59 13.97 86.07
C LYS A 5 -13.28 12.52 85.65
N VAL A 6 -13.55 12.20 84.38
CA VAL A 6 -12.79 11.18 83.64
C VAL A 6 -12.49 11.68 82.23
N ASP A 7 -11.22 11.49 81.90
CA ASP A 7 -10.41 12.08 80.86
C ASP A 7 -10.72 11.64 79.42
N GLY A 8 -10.23 12.46 78.49
CA GLY A 8 -10.44 12.31 77.06
C GLY A 8 -9.74 11.11 76.42
N ALA A 9 -10.42 10.52 75.45
CA ALA A 9 -9.84 9.64 74.46
C ALA A 9 -9.62 10.42 73.17
N GLY A 10 -8.47 11.09 73.08
CA GLY A 10 -7.89 11.54 71.81
C GLY A 10 -6.67 10.68 71.52
N SER A 11 -6.69 9.93 70.42
CA SER A 11 -5.54 9.65 69.53
C SER A 11 -5.86 8.46 68.62
N GLY A 12 -5.58 8.60 67.32
CA GLY A 12 -5.66 7.49 66.37
C GLY A 12 -6.18 7.81 64.98
N GLY A 13 -6.39 9.08 64.61
CA GLY A 13 -6.60 9.45 63.21
C GLY A 13 -5.28 9.39 62.44
N LEU A 14 -4.95 8.23 61.87
CA LEU A 14 -3.86 8.08 60.91
C LEU A 14 -4.21 8.91 59.66
N ARG A 15 -3.72 10.15 59.58
CA ARG A 15 -3.76 10.92 58.33
C ARG A 15 -2.80 10.24 57.35
N VAL A 16 -3.37 9.42 56.47
CA VAL A 16 -2.69 8.99 55.24
C VAL A 16 -2.44 10.26 54.43
N ALA A 17 -1.18 10.70 54.40
CA ALA A 17 -0.73 11.68 53.43
C ALA A 17 -0.85 11.03 52.05
N VAL A 18 -1.90 11.40 51.32
CA VAL A 18 -2.03 11.06 49.91
C VAL A 18 -0.90 11.83 49.20
N HIS A 19 0.04 11.06 48.67
CA HIS A 19 1.22 11.54 47.97
C HIS A 19 0.77 12.15 46.62
N GLU A 20 0.46 13.44 46.59
CA GLU A 20 0.02 14.21 45.41
C GLU A 20 1.14 14.48 44.38
N SER A 21 2.23 13.71 44.37
CA SER A 21 3.36 13.93 43.44
C SER A 21 3.23 13.20 42.09
N GLY A 22 2.19 12.37 41.88
CA GLY A 22 2.05 11.52 40.68
C GLY A 22 1.49 12.21 39.43
N GLY A 23 0.59 13.19 39.59
CA GLY A 23 -0.15 13.78 38.46
C GLY A 23 0.73 14.57 37.49
N GLY A 24 1.74 15.30 37.99
CA GLY A 24 2.64 16.11 37.16
C GLY A 24 3.59 15.27 36.30
N GLN A 25 4.07 14.14 36.84
CA GLN A 25 4.94 13.22 36.08
C GLN A 25 4.15 12.50 34.98
N ASP A 26 2.91 12.08 35.26
CA ASP A 26 2.04 11.45 34.25
C ASP A 26 1.71 12.38 33.07
N LEU A 27 1.50 13.67 33.33
CA LEU A 27 1.26 14.67 32.28
C LEU A 27 2.50 14.88 31.39
N VAL A 28 3.68 14.98 32.00
CA VAL A 28 4.95 15.11 31.26
C VAL A 28 5.21 13.87 30.40
N LEU A 29 5.02 12.68 30.97
CA LEU A 29 5.18 11.41 30.26
C LEU A 29 4.18 11.26 29.09
N LYS A 30 2.95 11.74 29.25
CA LYS A 30 1.96 11.73 28.15
C LYS A 30 2.37 12.65 27.00
N ASN A 31 2.78 13.88 27.31
CA ASN A 31 3.25 14.83 26.30
C ASN A 31 4.48 14.31 25.55
N GLU A 32 5.44 13.71 26.27
CA GLU A 32 6.62 13.12 25.66
C GLU A 32 6.25 11.93 24.76
N ASN A 33 5.32 11.08 25.19
CA ASN A 33 4.81 9.99 24.35
C ASN A 33 4.13 10.48 23.07
N GLU A 34 3.33 11.55 23.14
CA GLU A 34 2.70 12.15 21.95
C GLU A 34 3.75 12.70 20.99
N LYS A 35 4.77 13.39 21.52
CA LYS A 35 5.89 13.90 20.73
C LYS A 35 6.66 12.77 20.05
N LEU A 36 7.03 11.73 20.80
CA LEU A 36 7.75 10.56 20.28
C LEU A 36 6.95 9.81 19.21
N LYS A 37 5.64 9.66 19.38
CA LYS A 37 4.77 9.08 18.35
C LYS A 37 4.78 9.89 17.06
N GLY A 38 4.72 11.22 17.17
CA GLY A 38 4.83 12.13 16.03
C GLY A 38 6.18 12.01 15.31
N GLU A 39 7.28 11.96 16.05
CA GLU A 39 8.63 11.79 15.48
C GLU A 39 8.78 10.44 14.76
N ILE A 40 8.32 9.34 15.37
CA ILE A 40 8.34 8.00 14.75
C ILE A 40 7.53 7.99 13.46
N GLN A 41 6.36 8.62 13.45
CA GLN A 41 5.50 8.68 12.27
C GLN A 41 6.15 9.49 11.14
N SER A 42 6.71 10.66 11.46
CA SER A 42 7.47 11.47 10.50
C SER A 42 8.63 10.66 9.91
N LEU A 43 9.41 9.99 10.76
CA LEU A 43 10.56 9.20 10.33
C LEU A 43 10.15 8.03 9.42
N LYS A 44 9.04 7.33 9.73
CA LYS A 44 8.49 6.29 8.87
C LYS A 44 8.08 6.83 7.50
N SER A 45 7.36 7.96 7.46
CA SER A 45 6.98 8.60 6.20
C SER A 45 8.21 8.98 5.35
N HIS A 46 9.24 9.56 5.96
CA HIS A 46 10.50 9.85 5.29
C HIS A 46 11.21 8.59 4.79
N PHE A 47 11.18 7.51 5.57
CA PHE A 47 11.75 6.23 5.18
C PHE A 47 11.05 5.65 3.95
N ASP A 48 9.71 5.61 3.94
CA ASP A 48 8.93 5.09 2.81
C ASP A 48 9.13 5.93 1.54
N GLN A 49 9.17 7.26 1.67
CA GLN A 49 9.52 8.17 0.58
C GLN A 49 10.91 7.88 0.00
N ASN A 50 11.91 7.69 0.87
CA ASN A 50 13.27 7.38 0.46
C ASN A 50 13.36 6.00 -0.21
N ILE A 51 12.68 4.98 0.32
CA ILE A 51 12.64 3.66 -0.31
C ILE A 51 12.04 3.76 -1.71
N GLN A 52 10.91 4.47 -1.88
CA GLN A 52 10.30 4.70 -3.18
C GLN A 52 11.26 5.43 -4.14
N TYR A 53 11.92 6.48 -3.67
CA TYR A 53 12.83 7.28 -4.48
C TYR A 53 14.09 6.50 -4.88
N LEU A 54 14.76 5.85 -3.93
CA LEU A 54 16.06 5.22 -4.16
C LEU A 54 15.95 3.86 -4.86
N ARG A 55 14.92 3.06 -4.55
CA ARG A 55 14.84 1.66 -5.05
C ARG A 55 13.86 1.46 -6.21
N PHE A 56 12.87 2.34 -6.35
CA PHE A 56 11.74 2.12 -7.26
C PHE A 56 11.56 3.22 -8.31
N ASN A 57 12.13 4.42 -8.12
CA ASN A 57 11.98 5.54 -9.05
C ASN A 57 12.39 5.20 -10.49
N ASN A 58 13.49 4.47 -10.66
CA ASN A 58 13.98 4.08 -11.99
C ASN A 58 13.25 2.85 -12.57
N GLY A 59 12.16 2.40 -11.95
CA GLY A 59 11.45 1.19 -12.34
C GLY A 59 10.13 1.45 -13.06
N VAL A 60 9.79 0.58 -14.01
CA VAL A 60 8.46 0.47 -14.61
C VAL A 60 7.95 -0.97 -14.53
N ARG A 61 6.63 -1.11 -14.57
CA ARG A 61 5.92 -2.38 -14.69
C ARG A 61 5.22 -2.45 -16.03
N LEU A 62 5.47 -3.52 -16.76
CA LEU A 62 4.73 -3.92 -17.95
C LEU A 62 3.71 -4.96 -17.51
N LEU A 63 2.45 -4.57 -17.43
CA LEU A 63 1.36 -5.43 -16.97
C LEU A 63 0.69 -6.13 -18.16
N ASN A 64 0.06 -7.26 -17.87
CA ASN A 64 -0.69 -8.08 -18.83
C ASN A 64 0.17 -8.61 -19.99
N VAL A 65 1.43 -8.94 -19.71
CA VAL A 65 2.28 -9.60 -20.71
C VAL A 65 1.88 -11.09 -20.73
N PRO A 66 1.50 -11.66 -21.89
CA PRO A 66 1.04 -13.05 -21.98
C PRO A 66 2.20 -14.04 -21.88
N GLU A 67 1.95 -15.24 -21.34
CA GLU A 67 2.94 -16.35 -21.29
C GLU A 67 3.52 -16.70 -22.66
N SER A 68 2.72 -16.55 -23.72
CA SER A 68 3.13 -16.74 -25.12
C SER A 68 4.21 -15.76 -25.59
N ALA A 69 4.47 -14.66 -24.88
CA ALA A 69 5.53 -13.73 -25.24
C ALA A 69 6.96 -14.30 -25.03
N GLY A 70 7.07 -15.51 -24.48
CA GLY A 70 8.34 -16.20 -24.26
C GLY A 70 8.98 -15.79 -22.94
N ASN A 71 10.12 -16.40 -22.58
CA ASN A 71 10.73 -16.24 -21.26
C ASN A 71 11.75 -15.10 -21.17
N ASN A 72 12.24 -14.59 -22.30
CA ASN A 72 13.27 -13.56 -22.32
C ASN A 72 12.66 -12.15 -22.11
N CYS A 73 12.76 -11.64 -20.89
CA CYS A 73 12.19 -10.35 -20.49
C CYS A 73 12.84 -9.17 -21.23
N LEU A 74 14.13 -9.24 -21.58
CA LEU A 74 14.80 -8.20 -22.37
C LEU A 74 14.26 -8.14 -23.80
N GLN A 75 14.00 -9.29 -24.43
CA GLN A 75 13.41 -9.33 -25.78
C GLN A 75 11.98 -8.79 -25.78
N ILE A 76 11.20 -9.10 -24.74
CA ILE A 76 9.86 -8.54 -24.53
C ILE A 76 9.93 -7.01 -24.45
N PHE A 77 10.83 -6.49 -23.62
CA PHE A 77 11.03 -5.06 -23.46
C PHE A 77 11.50 -4.39 -24.75
N LYS A 78 12.43 -5.02 -25.48
CA LYS A 78 12.95 -4.54 -26.77
C LYS A 78 11.84 -4.39 -27.82
N LYS A 79 10.93 -5.36 -27.92
CA LYS A 79 9.75 -5.28 -28.80
C LYS A 79 8.84 -4.10 -28.45
N ILE A 80 8.60 -3.86 -27.16
CA ILE A 80 7.84 -2.69 -26.71
C ILE A 80 8.57 -1.39 -27.08
N CYS A 81 9.89 -1.33 -26.89
CA CYS A 81 10.71 -0.16 -27.26
C CYS A 81 10.59 0.16 -28.75
N GLN A 82 10.60 -0.85 -29.62
CA GLN A 82 10.40 -0.68 -31.06
C GLN A 82 9.04 -0.06 -31.40
N VAL A 83 7.97 -0.49 -30.73
CA VAL A 83 6.62 0.03 -30.99
C VAL A 83 6.48 1.50 -30.58
N ILE A 84 7.19 1.91 -29.52
CA ILE A 84 7.13 3.29 -29.02
C ILE A 84 8.25 4.19 -29.52
N ASP A 85 9.11 3.71 -30.42
CA ASP A 85 10.33 4.36 -30.91
C ASP A 85 11.29 4.83 -29.79
N PHE A 86 11.42 4.05 -28.72
CA PHE A 86 12.41 4.32 -27.68
C PHE A 86 13.80 3.81 -28.14
N PRO A 87 14.85 4.66 -28.13
CA PRO A 87 16.20 4.32 -28.60
C PRO A 87 16.94 3.41 -27.60
N TYR A 88 16.48 2.16 -27.51
CA TYR A 88 16.95 1.16 -26.57
C TYR A 88 18.44 0.83 -26.74
N ARG A 89 19.15 0.79 -25.60
CA ARG A 89 20.50 0.23 -25.47
C ARG A 89 20.53 -0.68 -24.24
N GLU A 90 21.24 -1.80 -24.33
CA GLU A 90 21.27 -2.77 -23.23
C GLU A 90 21.85 -2.18 -21.94
N ASN A 91 22.84 -1.29 -22.04
CA ASN A 91 23.46 -0.61 -20.90
C ASN A 91 22.54 0.40 -20.17
N MET A 92 21.33 0.66 -20.68
CA MET A 92 20.34 1.48 -19.98
C MET A 92 19.55 0.68 -18.94
N ILE A 93 19.62 -0.66 -18.98
CA ILE A 93 18.85 -1.54 -18.11
C ILE A 93 19.73 -2.08 -17.00
N ASP A 94 19.27 -1.88 -15.77
CA ASP A 94 19.86 -2.39 -14.54
C ASP A 94 19.31 -3.79 -14.23
N HIS A 95 17.98 -3.94 -14.18
CA HIS A 95 17.32 -5.23 -13.95
C HIS A 95 16.10 -5.40 -14.84
N CYS A 96 15.86 -6.63 -15.33
CA CYS A 96 14.65 -6.96 -16.08
C CYS A 96 14.20 -8.38 -15.76
N TYR A 97 13.05 -8.53 -15.10
CA TYR A 97 12.58 -9.82 -14.61
C TYR A 97 11.06 -9.94 -14.57
N ARG A 98 10.58 -11.17 -14.58
CA ARG A 98 9.16 -11.51 -14.51
C ARG A 98 8.70 -11.67 -13.07
N VAL A 99 7.51 -11.17 -12.78
CA VAL A 99 6.71 -11.45 -11.58
C VAL A 99 5.41 -12.08 -12.02
N LYS A 100 5.21 -13.36 -11.69
CA LYS A 100 3.96 -14.08 -11.97
C LYS A 100 2.89 -13.67 -10.95
N ALA A 101 1.69 -13.40 -11.43
CA ALA A 101 0.51 -13.34 -10.56
C ALA A 101 0.05 -14.76 -10.22
N LYS A 102 -0.52 -14.97 -9.03
CA LYS A 102 -1.10 -16.27 -8.68
C LYS A 102 -2.28 -16.53 -9.64
N HIS A 103 -2.24 -17.65 -10.38
CA HIS A 103 -3.30 -18.12 -11.27
C HIS A 103 -3.66 -17.20 -12.46
N SER A 104 -2.66 -16.76 -13.23
CA SER A 104 -2.90 -15.98 -14.46
C SER A 104 -1.99 -16.44 -15.60
N ASP A 105 -2.55 -16.53 -16.80
CA ASP A 105 -1.80 -16.69 -18.07
C ASP A 105 -0.99 -15.43 -18.44
N PHE A 106 -1.05 -14.41 -17.57
CA PHE A 106 -0.37 -13.14 -17.71
C PHE A 106 0.57 -12.89 -16.54
N TYR A 107 1.65 -12.19 -16.82
CA TYR A 107 2.61 -11.75 -15.82
C TYR A 107 2.92 -10.27 -15.95
N THR A 108 3.56 -9.77 -14.90
CA THR A 108 4.17 -8.44 -14.91
C THR A 108 5.65 -8.59 -15.22
N VAL A 109 6.17 -7.79 -16.13
CA VAL A 109 7.62 -7.60 -16.28
C VAL A 109 8.02 -6.33 -15.55
N ILE A 110 8.99 -6.45 -14.65
CA ILE A 110 9.62 -5.30 -14.01
C ILE A 110 10.87 -4.98 -14.80
N VAL A 111 11.00 -3.72 -15.20
CA VAL A 111 12.19 -3.18 -15.86
C VAL A 111 12.70 -2.02 -15.02
N LYS A 112 13.95 -2.12 -14.56
CA LYS A 112 14.67 -1.05 -13.89
C LYS A 112 15.73 -0.49 -14.83
N PHE A 113 15.69 0.82 -14.99
CA PHE A 113 16.69 1.57 -15.73
C PHE A 113 17.86 1.91 -14.82
N VAL A 114 19.05 2.06 -15.40
CA VAL A 114 20.23 2.58 -14.70
C VAL A 114 19.98 4.02 -14.27
N THR A 115 19.35 4.83 -15.14
CA THR A 115 19.05 6.24 -14.84
C THR A 115 17.54 6.53 -14.82
N ASN A 116 17.15 7.49 -13.99
CA ASN A 116 15.77 8.01 -13.99
C ASN A 116 15.43 8.72 -15.32
N LEU A 117 16.43 9.28 -16.01
CA LEU A 117 16.25 10.01 -17.26
C LEU A 117 15.72 9.08 -18.37
N ASP A 118 16.32 7.89 -18.50
CA ASP A 118 15.88 6.88 -19.48
C ASP A 118 14.45 6.42 -19.20
N LYS A 119 14.12 6.19 -17.92
CA LYS A 119 12.76 5.86 -17.47
C LYS A 119 11.75 6.96 -17.82
N VAL A 120 12.10 8.22 -17.56
CA VAL A 120 11.24 9.37 -17.85
C VAL A 120 11.01 9.50 -19.36
N GLU A 121 12.05 9.37 -20.17
CA GLU A 121 11.94 9.45 -21.63
C GLU A 121 11.10 8.29 -22.19
N PHE A 122 11.30 7.07 -21.69
CA PHE A 122 10.48 5.90 -22.05
C PHE A 122 8.98 6.13 -21.80
N ILE A 123 8.61 6.64 -20.61
CA ILE A 123 7.22 6.96 -20.28
C ILE A 123 6.67 8.11 -21.15
N LYS A 124 7.51 9.12 -21.44
CA LYS A 124 7.15 10.26 -22.29
C LYS A 124 6.86 9.81 -23.72
N LEU A 125 7.74 9.04 -24.35
CA LEU A 125 7.55 8.52 -25.71
C LEU A 125 6.30 7.64 -25.80
N LYS A 126 6.08 6.76 -24.81
CA LYS A 126 4.83 5.99 -24.71
C LYS A 126 3.59 6.88 -24.74
N LYS A 127 3.60 8.01 -24.02
CA LYS A 127 2.47 8.96 -23.98
C LYS A 127 2.28 9.67 -25.33
N LEU A 128 3.37 10.12 -25.94
CA LEU A 128 3.36 10.81 -27.24
C LEU A 128 2.90 9.92 -28.38
N LYS A 129 3.11 8.61 -28.28
CA LYS A 129 2.67 7.65 -29.31
C LYS A 129 1.15 7.52 -29.41
N HIS A 130 0.40 7.91 -28.38
CA HIS A 130 -1.06 7.80 -28.33
C HIS A 130 -1.63 6.43 -28.75
N LEU A 131 -0.81 5.37 -28.60
CA LEU A 131 -1.14 4.00 -29.00
C LEU A 131 -1.46 3.15 -27.77
N GLN A 132 -2.47 2.29 -27.90
CA GLN A 132 -2.69 1.21 -26.95
C GLN A 132 -1.79 0.02 -27.31
N LEU A 133 -0.83 -0.29 -26.44
CA LEU A 133 -0.02 -1.49 -26.57
C LEU A 133 -0.90 -2.73 -26.34
N THR A 134 -0.71 -3.76 -27.15
CA THR A 134 -1.46 -5.01 -27.07
C THR A 134 -0.57 -6.24 -27.21
N SER A 135 -1.08 -7.39 -26.79
CA SER A 135 -0.40 -8.69 -26.88
C SER A 135 0.06 -9.07 -28.30
N GLU A 136 -0.52 -8.48 -29.34
CA GLU A 136 -0.16 -8.68 -30.75
C GLU A 136 1.31 -8.37 -31.06
N ILE A 137 1.95 -7.52 -30.25
CA ILE A 137 3.39 -7.20 -30.34
C ILE A 137 4.26 -8.47 -30.20
N PHE A 138 3.75 -9.49 -29.50
CA PHE A 138 4.49 -10.71 -29.23
C PHE A 138 4.11 -11.87 -30.15
N SER A 139 2.83 -11.99 -30.49
CA SER A 139 2.29 -13.01 -31.39
C SER A 139 1.07 -12.48 -32.14
N LEU A 140 0.97 -12.80 -33.43
CA LEU A 140 -0.19 -12.48 -34.26
C LEU A 140 -1.38 -13.41 -34.00
N THR A 141 -1.18 -14.47 -33.22
CA THR A 141 -2.21 -15.46 -32.89
C THR A 141 -2.71 -15.25 -31.45
N GLY A 142 -4.03 -15.28 -31.27
CA GLY A 142 -4.70 -15.19 -29.98
C GLY A 142 -5.53 -13.92 -29.78
N GLU A 143 -6.14 -13.80 -28.60
CA GLU A 143 -6.97 -12.66 -28.24
C GLU A 143 -6.10 -11.42 -27.98
N LYS A 144 -6.48 -10.30 -28.62
CA LYS A 144 -5.84 -8.99 -28.42
C LYS A 144 -6.16 -8.47 -27.02
N LYS A 145 -5.15 -8.43 -26.15
CA LYS A 145 -5.26 -7.93 -24.78
C LYS A 145 -4.38 -6.70 -24.57
N PRO A 146 -4.85 -5.68 -23.84
CA PRO A 146 -4.08 -4.46 -23.62
C PRO A 146 -2.92 -4.73 -22.65
N ILE A 147 -1.74 -4.26 -23.03
CA ILE A 147 -0.54 -4.18 -22.19
C ILE A 147 -0.50 -2.78 -21.57
N TYR A 148 -0.36 -2.72 -20.25
CA TYR A 148 -0.26 -1.45 -19.53
C TYR A 148 1.17 -1.21 -19.08
N ILE A 149 1.59 0.05 -19.13
CA ILE A 149 2.88 0.49 -18.60
C ILE A 149 2.59 1.45 -17.45
N SER A 150 3.12 1.13 -16.28
CA SER A 150 3.02 1.98 -15.09
C SER A 150 4.38 2.15 -14.43
N GLU A 151 4.54 3.21 -13.65
CA GLU A 151 5.71 3.34 -12.76
C GLU A 151 5.69 2.22 -11.72
N LEU A 152 6.90 1.82 -11.28
CA LEU A 152 7.06 0.82 -10.24
C LEU A 152 6.82 1.44 -8.86
N LEU A 153 5.98 0.79 -8.07
CA LEU A 153 5.63 1.20 -6.71
C LEU A 153 6.32 0.28 -5.71
N SER A 154 6.82 0.86 -4.63
CA SER A 154 7.13 0.14 -3.40
C SER A 154 5.85 -0.46 -2.79
N PRO A 155 5.96 -1.49 -1.93
CA PRO A 155 4.80 -2.07 -1.27
C PRO A 155 3.92 -1.04 -0.55
N TYR A 156 4.55 -0.11 0.18
CA TYR A 156 3.86 0.99 0.86
C TYR A 156 3.05 1.85 -0.10
N TYR A 157 3.68 2.39 -1.15
CA TYR A 157 2.98 3.23 -2.12
C TYR A 157 1.96 2.45 -2.96
N ALA A 158 2.17 1.16 -3.19
CA ALA A 158 1.19 0.30 -3.86
C ALA A 158 -0.08 0.17 -3.00
N GLN A 159 0.06 -0.04 -1.69
CA GLN A 159 -1.06 -0.11 -0.75
C GLN A 159 -1.75 1.24 -0.62
N LEU A 160 -1.00 2.32 -0.40
CA LEU A 160 -1.54 3.68 -0.30
C LEU A 160 -2.29 4.05 -1.59
N PHE A 161 -1.70 3.80 -2.76
CA PHE A 161 -2.36 4.09 -4.04
C PHE A 161 -3.64 3.27 -4.24
N LYS A 162 -3.64 2.00 -3.80
CA LYS A 162 -4.84 1.15 -3.82
C LYS A 162 -5.93 1.74 -2.93
N GLU A 163 -5.62 2.17 -1.71
CA GLU A 163 -6.59 2.79 -0.81
C GLU A 163 -7.14 4.11 -1.38
N VAL A 164 -6.26 4.99 -1.88
CA VAL A 164 -6.68 6.24 -2.53
C VAL A 164 -7.62 5.95 -3.72
N LYS A 165 -7.35 4.90 -4.51
CA LYS A 165 -8.22 4.49 -5.63
C LYS A 165 -9.57 3.94 -5.17
N GLN A 166 -9.62 3.17 -4.08
CA GLN A 166 -10.89 2.70 -3.51
C GLN A 166 -11.74 3.86 -3.02
N ILE A 167 -11.11 4.83 -2.35
CA ILE A 167 -11.77 6.03 -1.84
C ILE A 167 -12.23 6.92 -3.01
N GLN A 168 -11.43 7.06 -4.07
CA GLN A 168 -11.84 7.74 -5.30
C GLN A 168 -13.18 7.20 -5.83
N ALA A 169 -13.37 5.88 -5.81
CA ALA A 169 -14.61 5.25 -6.26
C ALA A 169 -15.81 5.53 -5.34
N LYS A 170 -15.57 5.78 -4.04
CA LYS A 170 -16.59 6.03 -3.01
C LYS A 170 -16.96 7.52 -2.89
N HIS A 171 -15.97 8.41 -2.82
CA HIS A 171 -16.12 9.84 -2.48
C HIS A 171 -16.07 10.77 -3.70
N ARG A 172 -16.17 10.22 -4.92
CA ARG A 172 -16.24 10.95 -6.21
C ARG A 172 -15.05 11.90 -6.45
N PHE A 173 -13.82 11.46 -6.24
CA PHE A 173 -12.65 12.21 -6.73
C PHE A 173 -12.49 12.02 -8.23
N LYS A 174 -12.35 13.11 -8.99
CA LYS A 174 -12.29 12.99 -10.45
C LYS A 174 -10.99 12.34 -10.94
N TYR A 175 -9.85 12.70 -10.36
CA TYR A 175 -8.54 12.22 -10.83
C TYR A 175 -7.65 11.76 -9.68
N VAL A 176 -7.02 10.60 -9.87
CA VAL A 176 -5.96 10.06 -9.02
C VAL A 176 -4.91 9.43 -9.91
N TRP A 177 -3.65 9.84 -9.76
CA TRP A 177 -2.53 9.28 -10.51
C TRP A 177 -1.26 9.24 -9.69
N PHE A 178 -0.34 8.37 -10.08
CA PHE A 178 1.00 8.30 -9.53
C PHE A 178 1.98 8.89 -10.55
N ARG A 179 2.88 9.76 -10.10
CA ARG A 179 3.94 10.34 -10.94
C ARG A 179 5.12 10.77 -10.07
N ASN A 180 6.35 10.55 -10.53
CA ASN A 180 7.56 11.06 -9.87
C ASN A 180 7.60 10.70 -8.36
N CYS A 181 7.32 9.44 -8.05
CA CYS A 181 7.28 8.94 -6.67
C CYS A 181 6.20 9.55 -5.77
N ARG A 182 5.19 10.23 -6.31
CA ARG A 182 4.11 10.86 -5.55
C ARG A 182 2.74 10.47 -6.09
N ILE A 183 1.78 10.35 -5.16
CA ILE A 183 0.36 10.19 -5.50
C ILE A 183 -0.26 11.58 -5.54
N PHE A 184 -1.01 11.85 -6.59
CA PHE A 184 -1.73 13.10 -6.75
C PHE A 184 -3.24 12.84 -6.85
N ILE A 185 -4.01 13.72 -6.22
CA ILE A 185 -5.46 13.74 -6.25
C ILE A 185 -5.93 15.08 -6.79
N ARG A 186 -7.02 15.05 -7.57
CA ARG A 186 -7.77 16.25 -7.96
C ARG A 186 -9.26 15.94 -7.90
N VAL A 187 -10.00 16.71 -7.11
CA VAL A 187 -11.42 16.44 -6.83
C VAL A 187 -12.30 16.70 -8.04
N THR A 188 -12.11 17.82 -8.74
CA THR A 188 -12.86 18.21 -9.93
C THR A 188 -11.96 18.86 -10.98
N ASP A 189 -12.50 19.18 -12.16
CA ASP A 189 -11.79 20.06 -13.09
C ASP A 189 -11.58 21.43 -12.46
N GLY A 190 -10.44 22.06 -12.72
CA GLY A 190 -10.10 23.36 -12.14
C GLY A 190 -9.57 23.31 -10.70
N ALA A 191 -9.95 22.31 -9.91
CA ALA A 191 -9.50 22.20 -8.51
C ALA A 191 -7.97 22.05 -8.37
N LEU A 192 -7.46 22.42 -7.20
CA LEU A 192 -6.07 22.25 -6.80
C LEU A 192 -5.68 20.77 -6.82
N ILE A 193 -4.43 20.52 -7.17
CA ILE A 193 -3.83 19.19 -7.12
C ILE A 193 -3.19 19.01 -5.76
N GLU A 194 -3.63 18.02 -5.00
CA GLU A 194 -3.04 17.66 -3.72
C GLU A 194 -2.15 16.42 -3.86
N SER A 195 -1.04 16.41 -3.14
CA SER A 195 -0.11 15.27 -3.09
C SER A 195 -0.35 14.49 -1.82
N ILE A 196 -0.50 13.18 -1.93
CA ILE A 196 -0.62 12.26 -0.80
C ILE A 196 0.67 11.44 -0.71
N SER A 197 1.40 11.60 0.39
CA SER A 197 2.64 10.87 0.63
C SER A 197 2.51 9.81 1.72
N SER A 198 1.49 9.92 2.58
CA SER A 198 1.20 8.95 3.62
C SER A 198 -0.30 8.69 3.83
N PHE A 199 -0.63 7.74 4.70
CA PHE A 199 -2.02 7.47 5.11
C PHE A 199 -2.60 8.61 5.94
N GLU A 200 -1.77 9.32 6.69
CA GLU A 200 -2.16 10.53 7.43
C GLU A 200 -2.50 11.67 6.49
N ASP A 201 -1.68 11.90 5.46
CA ASP A 201 -2.01 12.89 4.42
C ASP A 201 -3.37 12.58 3.79
N LEU A 202 -3.63 11.29 3.53
CA LEU A 202 -4.90 10.84 3.00
C LEU A 202 -6.05 11.11 3.99
N GLN A 203 -5.87 10.80 5.27
CA GLN A 203 -6.86 11.08 6.30
C GLN A 203 -7.16 12.58 6.41
N LEU A 204 -6.11 13.41 6.51
CA LEU A 204 -6.25 14.87 6.56
C LEU A 204 -6.96 15.41 5.31
N PHE A 205 -6.64 14.86 4.13
CA PHE A 205 -7.35 15.20 2.90
C PHE A 205 -8.84 14.84 2.98
N LEU A 206 -9.18 13.66 3.52
CA LEU A 206 -10.58 13.25 3.68
C LEU A 206 -11.34 14.09 4.69
N GLU A 207 -10.70 14.47 5.80
CA GLU A 207 -11.27 15.37 6.80
C GLU A 207 -11.58 16.74 6.19
N LYS A 208 -10.71 17.26 5.32
CA LYS A 208 -10.94 18.52 4.58
C LYS A 208 -12.09 18.41 3.59
N VAL A 209 -12.19 17.28 2.88
CA VAL A 209 -13.21 17.09 1.81
C VAL A 209 -14.57 16.68 2.38
N GLY A 210 -14.61 16.14 3.60
CA GLY A 210 -15.83 15.89 4.36
C GLY A 210 -16.58 14.63 3.92
N ASP A 211 -16.24 13.48 4.50
CA ASP A 211 -17.25 12.48 4.86
C ASP A 211 -16.77 11.63 6.05
N LYS A 212 -17.62 11.48 7.07
CA LYS A 212 -17.34 10.73 8.30
C LYS A 212 -17.20 9.24 7.99
N THR A 213 -16.00 8.66 8.01
CA THR A 213 -15.80 7.20 8.00
C THR A 213 -14.53 6.78 8.78
N PRO A 214 -14.44 5.52 9.26
CA PRO A 214 -13.70 5.15 10.46
C PRO A 214 -12.18 5.14 10.29
N GLN A 215 -11.50 5.39 11.40
CA GLN A 215 -10.06 5.24 11.64
C GLN A 215 -9.47 4.03 10.89
N LEU A 216 -8.61 4.29 9.92
CA LEU A 216 -7.79 3.27 9.25
C LEU A 216 -6.61 2.92 10.16
N THR A 217 -6.73 1.82 10.91
CA THR A 217 -5.58 1.24 11.62
C THR A 217 -4.78 0.36 10.67
N TYR A 218 -3.54 0.75 10.40
CA TYR A 218 -2.55 -0.06 9.69
C TYR A 218 -2.12 -1.24 10.57
N SER A 219 -2.68 -2.42 10.32
CA SER A 219 -2.16 -3.69 10.83
C SER A 219 -1.12 -4.19 9.82
N GLY A 220 0.13 -4.36 10.25
CA GLY A 220 1.27 -4.69 9.39
C GLY A 220 1.28 -6.10 8.78
N ASP A 221 0.16 -6.83 8.79
CA ASP A 221 0.17 -8.28 8.54
C ASP A 221 -0.69 -8.77 7.35
N ASP A 222 -1.39 -7.89 6.62
CA ASP A 222 -2.19 -8.32 5.45
C ASP A 222 -1.38 -8.24 4.14
N ILE A 223 -0.45 -9.18 3.95
CA ILE A 223 0.08 -9.52 2.62
C ILE A 223 -0.92 -10.44 1.93
N ASP A 224 -2.00 -9.86 1.40
CA ASP A 224 -2.88 -10.56 0.46
C ASP A 224 -2.94 -9.84 -0.90
N ASP A 225 -2.21 -10.49 -1.81
CA ASP A 225 -2.36 -10.66 -3.26
C ASP A 225 -3.09 -9.55 -4.05
N ALA A 226 -2.33 -8.96 -4.97
CA ALA A 226 -2.74 -7.87 -5.84
C ALA A 226 -3.71 -8.34 -6.95
N GLY A 227 -5.01 -8.25 -6.70
CA GLY A 227 -5.98 -8.06 -7.78
C GLY A 227 -5.91 -6.61 -8.28
N THR A 228 -5.35 -6.38 -9.48
CA THR A 228 -5.48 -5.07 -10.15
C THR A 228 -6.69 -5.08 -11.05
N ASP A 229 -7.60 -4.17 -10.72
CA ASP A 229 -8.89 -3.92 -11.34
C ASP A 229 -8.74 -3.28 -12.73
N THR A 230 -9.60 -3.70 -13.64
CA THR A 230 -9.83 -3.10 -14.96
C THR A 230 -10.87 -1.99 -14.80
N SER A 231 -10.53 -0.76 -15.16
CA SER A 231 -11.53 0.29 -15.28
C SER A 231 -12.29 0.15 -16.61
N GLY A 232 -13.58 -0.17 -16.54
CA GLY A 232 -14.55 0.09 -17.61
C GLY A 232 -15.44 -1.08 -17.99
N THR A 233 -16.55 -1.28 -17.27
CA THR A 233 -17.94 -1.28 -17.79
C THR A 233 -18.87 -1.75 -16.67
N SER A 234 -19.86 -0.92 -16.37
CA SER A 234 -20.92 -1.20 -15.40
C SER A 234 -21.75 -2.41 -15.85
N LYS A 235 -21.78 -3.50 -15.06
CA LYS A 235 -22.91 -4.45 -14.99
C LYS A 235 -23.10 -4.90 -13.55
N LYS A 236 -24.23 -4.49 -12.97
CA LYS A 236 -24.73 -4.99 -11.68
C LYS A 236 -24.88 -6.51 -11.77
N ILE A 237 -24.14 -7.25 -10.95
CA ILE A 237 -24.47 -8.65 -10.63
C ILE A 237 -24.65 -8.71 -9.12
N SER A 238 -25.90 -8.76 -8.69
CA SER A 238 -26.30 -9.11 -7.33
C SER A 238 -25.99 -10.59 -7.07
N LYS A 239 -24.99 -10.90 -6.24
CA LYS A 239 -24.84 -12.26 -5.67
C LYS A 239 -25.26 -12.24 -4.20
N LYS A 240 -26.51 -12.67 -3.96
CA LYS A 240 -26.95 -13.17 -2.65
C LYS A 240 -26.03 -14.34 -2.25
N ARG A 241 -25.23 -14.20 -1.20
CA ARG A 241 -24.53 -15.34 -0.60
C ARG A 241 -25.46 -16.04 0.38
N LYS A 242 -25.80 -17.30 0.06
CA LYS A 242 -26.34 -18.28 1.02
C LYS A 242 -25.21 -18.63 2.00
N VAL A 243 -25.44 -18.42 3.29
CA VAL A 243 -24.60 -18.96 4.36
C VAL A 243 -24.91 -20.46 4.45
N LYS A 244 -23.95 -21.31 4.10
CA LYS A 244 -23.97 -22.74 4.46
C LYS A 244 -23.09 -22.91 5.69
N SER A 245 -23.68 -23.42 6.78
CA SER A 245 -22.93 -23.78 7.98
C SER A 245 -22.00 -24.96 7.68
N LEU A 246 -20.74 -24.81 8.04
CA LEU A 246 -19.78 -25.92 8.07
C LEU A 246 -19.80 -26.49 9.49
N LYS A 247 -20.36 -27.70 9.62
CA LYS A 247 -20.28 -28.52 10.82
C LYS A 247 -18.83 -28.88 11.09
N LYS A 248 -18.40 -28.74 12.36
CA LYS A 248 -17.16 -29.31 12.91
C LYS A 248 -17.06 -30.78 12.54
N ASN A 249 -15.97 -31.16 11.88
CA ASN A 249 -15.43 -32.52 11.92
C ASN A 249 -13.98 -32.40 12.38
N LEU A 250 -13.75 -32.63 13.67
CA LEU A 250 -12.42 -32.90 14.19
C LEU A 250 -12.06 -34.31 13.73
N GLN A 251 -11.20 -34.42 12.72
CA GLN A 251 -10.35 -35.58 12.55
C GLN A 251 -8.93 -35.14 12.89
N GLN A 252 -8.43 -35.67 14.01
CA GLN A 252 -7.04 -35.61 14.41
C GLN A 252 -6.17 -36.16 13.28
N GLY A 253 -5.16 -35.40 12.87
CA GLY A 253 -4.23 -35.85 11.84
C GLY A 253 -3.11 -34.86 11.58
N SER A 254 -1.92 -35.21 12.09
CA SER A 254 -0.60 -34.81 11.57
C SER A 254 0.06 -33.51 12.08
N LEU A 255 0.06 -33.28 13.39
CA LEU A 255 1.15 -32.54 14.06
C LEU A 255 2.03 -33.44 14.95
N GLU A 256 1.49 -34.54 15.48
CA GLU A 256 2.28 -35.47 16.31
C GLU A 256 3.37 -36.24 15.54
N ARG A 257 3.24 -36.34 14.20
CA ARG A 257 4.24 -37.02 13.37
C ARG A 257 5.53 -36.23 13.20
N PHE A 258 5.53 -34.94 13.53
CA PHE A 258 6.67 -34.04 13.34
C PHE A 258 7.54 -33.91 14.60
N LEU A 259 6.99 -34.20 15.78
CA LEU A 259 7.69 -34.03 17.07
C LEU A 259 8.42 -35.30 17.55
N SER A 260 8.26 -36.44 16.88
CA SER A 260 8.88 -37.72 17.28
C SER A 260 10.19 -38.05 16.56
N GLN A 261 10.79 -37.11 15.81
CA GLN A 261 12.01 -37.35 15.03
C GLN A 261 13.22 -36.53 15.48
N SER A 262 13.16 -35.89 16.65
CA SER A 262 14.24 -35.05 17.16
C SER A 262 14.80 -35.52 18.50
N ASP A 263 14.82 -36.83 18.73
CA ASP A 263 15.66 -37.45 19.78
C ASP A 263 16.22 -38.78 19.27
N ASN A 264 17.40 -38.71 18.66
CA ASN A 264 18.45 -39.74 18.69
C ASN A 264 19.76 -39.18 18.15
#